data_AF-A0A9P5CXS6-F1
#
_entry.id   AF-A0A9P5CXS6-F1
#
_cell.length_a   1.000
_cell.length_b   1.000
_cell.length_c   1.000
_cell.angle_alpha   90.00
_cell.angle_beta   90.00
_cell.angle_gamma   90.00
#
_symmetry.space_group_name_H-M   'P 1'
#
loop_
_entity.id
_entity.type
_entity.pdbx_description
1 polymer ?
#
loop_
_entity_poly.entity_id
_entity_poly.type
_entity_poly.pdbx_seq_one_letter_code
_entity_poly.pdbx_strand_id
1 'polypeptide(L)'
;MWVHRGGCPHMIESTAQLTAAALADKKGQGRNEDGSGAASSAGEYAARLAYSTAFSRFVTGLLDGQQDKIRKQSMYSLAKTIGLPAAFVELRHQTTHEELPSTPKLRKAAVKAMDWIWEQYWSRLGDDYEPGAECAVEAALLRYVRRWPAGGMSGLRAELTGRWSAEQLSQSLSDLRGRIPPGEQEQTGLSRLMEELSRSEEANADRSEDSPWSLHRGAWTARPIGEV
;
A
#
# COMPACT_ATOMS: atom_id res chain seq x y z
N MET A 1 -0.35 10.04 3.39
CA MET A 1 0.12 9.93 4.79
C MET A 1 1.65 9.92 4.89
N TRP A 2 2.38 9.03 4.20
CA TRP A 2 3.86 8.94 4.31
C TRP A 2 4.61 10.19 3.83
N VAL A 3 4.14 10.84 2.75
CA VAL A 3 4.71 12.10 2.26
C VAL A 3 4.73 13.20 3.33
N HIS A 4 3.72 13.23 4.22
CA HIS A 4 3.63 14.22 5.29
C HIS A 4 4.48 13.89 6.53
N ARG A 5 4.95 12.65 6.65
CA ARG A 5 5.84 12.21 7.74
C ARG A 5 7.32 12.46 7.43
N GLY A 6 7.65 12.84 6.20
CA GLY A 6 9.02 13.04 5.73
C GLY A 6 9.70 11.74 5.28
N GLY A 7 10.73 11.87 4.46
CA GLY A 7 11.57 10.73 4.04
C GLY A 7 10.92 9.75 3.04
N CYS A 8 9.80 10.11 2.41
CA CYS A 8 9.16 9.26 1.40
C CYS A 8 10.05 9.16 0.15
N PRO A 9 10.47 7.94 -0.28
CA PRO A 9 11.22 7.77 -1.51
C PRO A 9 10.49 8.35 -2.73
N HIS A 10 11.23 9.01 -3.62
CA HIS A 10 10.69 9.65 -4.83
C HIS A 10 9.91 8.66 -5.72
N MET A 11 10.36 7.40 -5.80
CA MET A 11 9.66 6.36 -6.56
C MET A 11 8.27 6.04 -6.01
N ILE A 12 8.10 6.06 -4.69
CA ILE A 12 6.80 5.86 -4.04
C ILE A 12 5.89 7.06 -4.32
N GLU A 13 6.40 8.29 -4.19
CA GLU A 13 5.62 9.49 -4.49
C GLU A 13 5.19 9.53 -5.97
N SER A 14 6.11 9.22 -6.88
CA SER A 14 5.86 9.18 -8.33
C SER A 14 4.81 8.14 -8.70
N THR A 15 4.89 6.93 -8.11
CA THR A 15 3.89 5.86 -8.27
C THR A 15 2.51 6.35 -7.84
N ALA A 16 2.42 7.00 -6.68
CA ALA A 16 1.17 7.52 -6.15
C ALA A 16 0.58 8.63 -7.05
N GLN A 17 1.41 9.57 -7.53
CA GLN A 17 0.98 10.67 -8.40
C GLN A 17 0.46 10.17 -9.77
N LEU A 18 1.18 9.24 -10.41
CA LEU A 18 0.76 8.64 -11.67
C LEU A 18 -0.54 7.84 -11.51
N THR A 19 -0.66 7.09 -10.42
CA THR A 19 -1.87 6.32 -10.10
C THR A 19 -3.06 7.24 -9.83
N ALA A 20 -2.86 8.33 -9.08
CA ALA A 20 -3.90 9.31 -8.80
C ALA A 20 -4.42 9.98 -10.08
N ALA A 21 -3.51 10.37 -11.00
CA ALA A 21 -3.88 10.90 -12.30
C ALA A 21 -4.72 9.90 -13.11
N ALA A 22 -4.33 8.61 -13.10
CA ALA A 22 -5.06 7.56 -13.81
C ALA A 22 -6.45 7.26 -13.22
N LEU A 23 -6.61 7.32 -11.90
CA LEU A 23 -7.91 7.14 -11.25
C LEU A 23 -8.83 8.34 -11.53
N ALA A 24 -8.30 9.57 -11.50
CA ALA A 24 -9.07 10.78 -11.80
C ALA A 24 -9.57 10.78 -13.25
N ASP A 25 -8.73 10.37 -14.19
CA ASP A 25 -9.08 10.24 -15.61
C ASP A 25 -10.18 9.20 -15.85
N LYS A 26 -10.07 8.00 -15.25
CA LYS A 26 -11.14 6.98 -15.32
C LYS A 26 -12.47 7.47 -14.76
N LYS A 27 -12.45 8.20 -13.64
CA LYS A 27 -13.66 8.79 -13.04
C LYS A 27 -14.30 9.86 -13.95
N GLY A 28 -13.47 10.61 -14.68
CA GLY A 28 -13.94 11.57 -15.68
C GLY A 28 -14.61 10.89 -16.88
N GLN A 29 -14.07 9.76 -17.35
CA GLN A 29 -14.63 9.00 -18.46
C GLN A 29 -16.02 8.43 -18.15
N GLY A 30 -16.21 7.83 -16.97
CA GLY A 30 -17.52 7.26 -16.58
C GLY A 30 -18.64 8.28 -16.42
N ARG A 31 -18.31 9.56 -16.15
CA ARG A 31 -19.30 10.66 -16.07
C ARG A 31 -19.78 11.15 -17.43
N ASN A 32 -19.07 10.84 -18.51
CA ASN A 32 -19.44 11.30 -19.85
C ASN A 32 -20.60 10.51 -20.44
N GLU A 33 -20.87 9.31 -19.92
CA GLU A 33 -22.02 8.48 -20.31
C GLU A 33 -23.36 9.09 -19.87
N ASP A 34 -23.35 9.93 -18.82
CA ASP A 34 -24.56 10.58 -18.26
C ASP A 34 -24.93 11.92 -18.94
N GLY A 35 -24.29 12.29 -20.07
CA GLY A 35 -24.77 13.35 -20.96
C GLY A 35 -24.39 14.81 -20.64
N SER A 36 -23.56 15.09 -19.61
CA SER A 36 -23.13 16.47 -19.28
C SER A 36 -21.87 16.91 -20.05
N GLY A 37 -22.04 17.37 -21.30
CA GLY A 37 -20.93 17.70 -22.22
C GLY A 37 -19.91 18.76 -21.75
N ALA A 38 -20.28 19.76 -20.95
CA ALA A 38 -19.33 20.79 -20.50
C ALA A 38 -18.44 20.33 -19.33
N ALA A 39 -18.94 19.46 -18.45
CA ALA A 39 -18.15 18.88 -17.37
C ALA A 39 -17.13 17.86 -17.91
N SER A 40 -17.44 17.23 -19.05
CA SER A 40 -16.58 16.26 -19.72
C SER A 40 -15.25 16.84 -20.20
N SER A 41 -15.29 18.01 -20.85
CA SER A 41 -14.11 18.66 -21.42
C SER A 41 -13.20 19.25 -20.34
N ALA A 42 -13.79 19.82 -19.28
CA ALA A 42 -13.06 20.27 -18.10
C ALA A 42 -12.37 19.09 -17.39
N GLY A 43 -13.06 17.95 -17.27
CA GLY A 43 -12.51 16.72 -16.70
C GLY A 43 -11.34 16.16 -17.53
N GLU A 44 -11.47 16.15 -18.85
CA GLU A 44 -10.41 15.70 -19.75
C GLU A 44 -9.17 16.62 -19.69
N TYR A 45 -9.36 17.94 -19.69
CA TYR A 45 -8.26 18.89 -19.55
C TYR A 45 -7.57 18.76 -18.19
N ALA A 46 -8.34 18.58 -17.11
CA ALA A 46 -7.79 18.34 -15.77
C ALA A 46 -6.98 17.04 -15.70
N ALA A 47 -7.45 15.96 -16.34
CA ALA A 47 -6.71 14.70 -16.43
C ALA A 47 -5.39 14.89 -17.21
N ARG A 48 -5.43 15.60 -18.34
CA ARG A 48 -4.25 15.93 -19.16
C ARG A 48 -3.20 16.71 -18.34
N LEU A 49 -3.63 17.69 -17.54
CA LEU A 49 -2.76 18.41 -16.62
C LEU A 49 -2.20 17.51 -15.52
N ALA A 50 -3.04 16.71 -14.86
CA ALA A 50 -2.64 15.83 -13.78
C ALA A 50 -1.57 14.82 -14.23
N TYR A 51 -1.76 14.20 -15.40
CA TYR A 51 -0.75 13.32 -15.99
C TYR A 51 0.54 14.06 -16.32
N SER A 52 0.44 15.24 -16.93
CA SER A 52 1.63 16.03 -17.29
C SER A 52 2.43 16.39 -16.04
N THR A 53 1.79 16.91 -15.00
CA THR A 53 2.44 17.24 -13.72
C THR A 53 3.08 16.01 -13.07
N ALA A 54 2.34 14.89 -12.95
CA ALA A 54 2.86 13.67 -12.36
C ALA A 54 4.08 13.14 -13.13
N PHE A 55 4.00 13.12 -14.46
CA PHE A 55 5.07 12.64 -15.33
C PHE A 55 6.30 13.56 -15.29
N SER A 56 6.12 14.88 -15.37
CA SER A 56 7.23 15.84 -15.29
C SER A 56 7.93 15.77 -13.94
N ARG A 57 7.18 15.59 -12.83
CA ARG A 57 7.75 15.42 -11.48
C ARG A 57 8.53 14.12 -11.36
N PHE A 58 7.99 13.01 -11.86
CA PHE A 58 8.68 11.72 -11.91
C PHE A 58 10.03 11.85 -12.60
N VAL A 59 10.06 12.34 -13.84
CA VAL A 59 11.29 12.43 -14.65
C VAL A 59 12.28 13.43 -14.06
N THR A 60 11.82 14.62 -13.66
CA THR A 60 12.70 15.66 -13.13
C THR A 60 13.29 15.24 -11.79
N GLY A 61 12.48 14.79 -10.85
CA GLY A 61 12.97 14.35 -9.54
C GLY A 61 13.90 13.15 -9.61
N LEU A 62 13.66 12.23 -10.56
CA LEU A 62 14.56 11.11 -10.80
C LEU A 62 15.92 11.58 -11.30
N LEU A 63 15.95 12.42 -12.34
CA LEU A 63 17.21 12.85 -12.95
C LEU A 63 17.98 13.85 -12.07
N ASP A 64 17.29 14.71 -11.34
CA ASP A 64 17.92 15.62 -10.38
C ASP A 64 18.64 14.85 -9.26
N GLY A 65 18.05 13.73 -8.80
CA GLY A 65 18.69 12.84 -7.83
C GLY A 65 19.96 12.14 -8.34
N GLN A 66 20.17 12.10 -9.67
CA GLN A 66 21.34 11.50 -10.31
C GLN A 66 22.38 12.54 -10.74
N GLN A 67 22.09 13.83 -10.59
CA GLN A 67 22.98 14.90 -11.01
C GLN A 67 24.21 14.98 -10.10
N ASP A 68 25.39 15.11 -10.71
CA ASP A 68 26.63 15.35 -9.96
C ASP A 68 26.64 16.78 -9.39
N LYS A 69 27.14 16.91 -8.15
CA LYS A 69 27.29 18.19 -7.44
C LYS A 69 28.31 19.11 -8.11
N ILE A 70 29.29 18.54 -8.84
CA ILE A 70 30.42 19.29 -9.40
C ILE A 70 30.16 19.70 -10.85
N ARG A 71 29.56 18.82 -11.67
CA ARG A 71 29.28 19.11 -13.08
C ARG A 71 27.84 18.80 -13.44
N LYS A 72 27.16 19.79 -14.02
CA LYS A 72 25.80 19.62 -14.54
C LYS A 72 25.85 18.85 -15.87
N GLN A 73 25.29 17.66 -15.88
CA GLN A 73 25.04 16.87 -17.07
C GLN A 73 23.64 17.18 -17.63
N SER A 74 23.46 16.94 -18.93
CA SER A 74 22.14 17.07 -19.56
C SER A 74 21.20 15.97 -19.07
N MET A 75 19.89 16.23 -19.09
CA MET A 75 18.87 15.23 -18.74
C MET A 75 18.98 13.97 -19.62
N TYR A 76 19.34 14.12 -20.89
CA TYR A 76 19.56 13.01 -21.81
C TYR A 76 20.76 12.15 -21.42
N SER A 77 21.87 12.76 -21.01
CA SER A 77 23.05 12.03 -20.54
C SER A 77 22.75 11.26 -19.25
N LEU A 78 22.06 11.91 -18.29
CA LEU A 78 21.64 11.27 -17.04
C LEU A 78 20.69 10.10 -17.31
N ALA A 79 19.69 10.29 -18.17
CA ALA A 79 18.74 9.25 -18.56
C ALA A 79 19.44 8.03 -19.17
N LYS A 80 20.42 8.25 -20.04
CA LYS A 80 21.23 7.17 -20.62
C LYS A 80 21.97 6.37 -19.55
N THR A 81 22.55 7.04 -18.55
CA THR A 81 23.29 6.40 -17.46
C THR A 81 22.42 5.46 -16.63
N ILE A 82 21.18 5.85 -16.35
CA ILE A 82 20.26 5.06 -15.53
C ILE A 82 19.31 4.15 -16.34
N GLY A 83 19.48 4.08 -17.66
CA GLY A 83 18.60 3.30 -18.53
C GLY A 83 17.16 3.83 -18.60
N LEU A 84 16.95 5.12 -18.38
CA LEU A 84 15.65 5.75 -18.58
C LEU A 84 15.42 5.99 -20.09
N PRO A 85 14.26 5.60 -20.66
CA PRO A 85 13.99 5.83 -22.07
C PRO A 85 14.08 7.31 -22.44
N ALA A 86 14.84 7.64 -23.49
CA ALA A 86 15.00 9.01 -23.99
C ALA A 86 13.64 9.68 -24.30
N ALA A 87 12.65 8.89 -24.72
CA ALA A 87 11.29 9.35 -24.96
C ALA A 87 10.61 9.96 -23.71
N PHE A 88 11.04 9.60 -22.49
CA PHE A 88 10.51 10.19 -21.27
C PHE A 88 11.09 11.59 -21.03
N VAL A 89 12.37 11.79 -21.34
CA VAL A 89 13.01 13.11 -21.31
C VAL A 89 12.37 14.03 -22.34
N GLU A 90 12.13 13.52 -23.54
CA GLU A 90 11.46 14.26 -24.62
C GLU A 90 10.02 14.62 -24.22
N LEU A 91 9.25 13.67 -23.70
CA LEU A 91 7.89 13.95 -23.25
C LEU A 91 7.87 14.99 -22.12
N ARG A 92 8.81 14.91 -21.18
CA ARG A 92 8.98 15.93 -20.14
C ARG A 92 9.26 17.29 -20.77
N HIS A 93 10.20 17.40 -21.70
CA HIS A 93 10.50 18.65 -22.41
C HIS A 93 9.25 19.25 -23.05
N GLN A 94 8.52 18.42 -23.82
CA GLN A 94 7.26 18.79 -24.45
C GLN A 94 6.23 19.31 -23.42
N THR A 95 6.01 18.60 -22.31
CA THR A 95 5.04 19.00 -21.29
C THR A 95 5.33 20.35 -20.63
N THR A 96 6.61 20.78 -20.61
CA THR A 96 7.02 22.00 -19.91
C THR A 96 7.23 23.20 -20.82
N HIS A 97 7.59 22.99 -22.07
CA HIS A 97 8.03 24.06 -22.98
C HIS A 97 7.22 24.15 -24.27
N GLU A 98 6.46 23.12 -24.62
CA GLU A 98 5.68 23.06 -25.86
C GLU A 98 4.19 22.95 -25.56
N GLU A 99 3.39 22.69 -26.59
CA GLU A 99 2.00 22.36 -26.39
C GLU A 99 1.87 21.06 -25.59
N LEU A 100 0.96 21.09 -24.60
CA LEU A 100 0.68 19.96 -23.73
C LEU A 100 0.41 18.70 -24.58
N PRO A 101 0.89 17.51 -24.22
CA PRO A 101 0.63 16.31 -25.01
C PRO A 101 -0.84 15.87 -24.91
N SER A 102 -1.35 15.15 -25.91
CA SER A 102 -2.72 14.62 -25.86
C SER A 102 -2.91 13.58 -24.74
N THR A 103 -4.11 13.51 -24.17
CA THR A 103 -4.46 12.57 -23.09
C THR A 103 -4.10 11.11 -23.45
N PRO A 104 -4.37 10.58 -24.66
CA PRO A 104 -3.96 9.22 -25.02
C PRO A 104 -2.44 9.01 -25.02
N LYS A 105 -1.64 10.02 -25.41
CA LYS A 105 -0.18 9.96 -25.37
C LYS A 105 0.30 9.89 -23.92
N LEU A 106 -0.27 10.72 -23.05
CA LEU A 106 0.03 10.75 -21.62
C LEU A 106 -0.37 9.44 -20.90
N ARG A 107 -1.54 8.86 -21.20
CA ARG A 107 -1.95 7.55 -20.66
C ARG A 107 -0.93 6.46 -20.97
N LYS A 108 -0.52 6.36 -22.24
CA LYS A 108 0.49 5.38 -22.68
C LYS A 108 1.84 5.61 -22.00
N ALA A 109 2.25 6.87 -21.84
CA ALA A 109 3.48 7.21 -21.15
C ALA A 109 3.42 6.86 -19.66
N ALA A 110 2.30 7.12 -18.99
CA ALA A 110 2.09 6.78 -17.59
C ALA A 110 2.18 5.27 -17.34
N VAL A 111 1.58 4.44 -18.21
CA VAL A 111 1.73 2.96 -18.12
C VAL A 111 3.19 2.55 -18.23
N LYS A 112 3.90 3.03 -19.26
CA LYS A 112 5.33 2.72 -19.44
C LYS A 112 6.19 3.21 -18.26
N ALA A 113 5.84 4.35 -17.66
CA ALA A 113 6.52 4.85 -16.47
C ALA A 113 6.27 3.96 -15.25
N MET A 114 5.04 3.47 -15.06
CA MET A 114 4.72 2.54 -13.98
C MET A 114 5.48 1.21 -14.13
N ASP A 115 5.54 0.67 -15.35
CA ASP A 115 6.33 -0.55 -15.64
C ASP A 115 7.82 -0.33 -15.33
N TRP A 116 8.38 0.80 -15.76
CA TRP A 116 9.76 1.15 -15.46
C TRP A 116 10.01 1.30 -13.95
N ILE A 117 9.12 1.99 -13.23
CA ILE A 117 9.25 2.14 -11.76
C ILE A 117 9.16 0.78 -11.07
N TRP A 118 8.29 -0.11 -11.54
CA TRP A 118 8.19 -1.47 -11.02
C TRP A 118 9.53 -2.22 -11.15
N GLU A 119 10.11 -2.25 -12.35
CA GLU A 119 11.38 -2.94 -12.63
C GLU A 119 12.59 -2.35 -11.88
N GLN A 120 12.59 -1.04 -11.65
CA GLN A 120 13.73 -0.35 -11.05
C GLN A 120 13.63 -0.22 -9.52
N TYR A 121 12.43 -0.27 -8.95
CA TYR A 121 12.21 -0.02 -7.53
C TYR A 121 11.42 -1.16 -6.86
N TRP A 122 10.15 -1.34 -7.21
CA TRP A 122 9.25 -2.22 -6.45
C TRP A 122 9.64 -3.70 -6.50
N SER A 123 10.06 -4.20 -7.66
CA SER A 123 10.47 -5.60 -7.84
C SER A 123 11.70 -5.97 -7.02
N ARG A 124 12.49 -4.97 -6.57
CA ARG A 124 13.74 -5.15 -5.83
C ARG A 124 13.57 -5.07 -4.32
N LEU A 125 12.37 -4.77 -3.83
CA LEU A 125 12.06 -4.70 -2.40
C LEU A 125 11.75 -6.08 -1.80
N GLY A 126 11.68 -7.13 -2.61
CA GLY A 126 11.02 -8.40 -2.29
C GLY A 126 11.89 -9.54 -1.76
N ASP A 127 13.19 -9.37 -1.56
CA ASP A 127 14.04 -10.49 -1.13
C ASP A 127 14.10 -10.67 0.41
N ASP A 128 13.64 -9.69 1.20
CA ASP A 128 13.67 -9.70 2.68
C ASP A 128 12.28 -9.45 3.31
N TYR A 129 11.19 -9.84 2.66
CA TYR A 129 9.84 -9.69 3.25
C TYR A 129 9.61 -10.72 4.37
N GLU A 130 9.95 -10.34 5.60
CA GLU A 130 9.38 -10.94 6.82
C GLU A 130 8.05 -10.22 7.13
N PRO A 131 6.89 -10.89 7.03
CA PRO A 131 5.60 -10.26 7.27
C PRO A 131 5.53 -9.65 8.69
N GLY A 132 5.14 -8.37 8.78
CA GLY A 132 4.95 -7.69 10.06
C GLY A 132 3.93 -8.39 10.97
N ALA A 133 4.02 -8.17 12.29
CA ALA A 133 3.29 -8.92 13.32
C ALA A 133 1.77 -9.05 13.09
N GLU A 134 1.11 -8.04 12.49
CA GLU A 134 -0.31 -8.10 12.13
C GLU A 134 -0.59 -9.09 10.98
N CYS A 135 0.29 -9.15 9.98
CA CYS A 135 0.26 -10.15 8.90
C CYS A 135 0.65 -11.54 9.41
N ALA A 136 1.44 -11.62 10.48
CA ALA A 136 1.83 -12.89 11.10
C ALA A 136 0.66 -13.58 11.83
N VAL A 137 -0.21 -12.83 12.52
CA VAL A 137 -1.45 -13.37 13.11
C VAL A 137 -2.36 -13.89 12.01
N GLU A 138 -2.64 -13.06 11.00
CA GLU A 138 -3.53 -13.42 9.89
C GLU A 138 -3.00 -14.65 9.14
N ALA A 139 -1.70 -14.70 8.86
CA ALA A 139 -1.05 -15.85 8.22
C ALA A 139 -1.10 -17.12 9.10
N ALA A 140 -0.91 -17.00 10.41
CA ALA A 140 -1.02 -18.13 11.34
C ALA A 140 -2.46 -18.67 11.42
N LEU A 141 -3.45 -17.79 11.44
CA LEU A 141 -4.87 -18.13 11.41
C LEU A 141 -5.28 -18.77 10.07
N LEU A 142 -4.81 -18.24 8.95
CA LEU A 142 -5.06 -18.84 7.63
C LEU A 142 -4.38 -20.22 7.49
N ARG A 143 -3.19 -20.40 8.06
CA ARG A 143 -2.54 -21.72 8.15
C ARG A 143 -3.39 -22.69 8.97
N TYR A 144 -4.00 -22.24 10.07
CA TYR A 144 -4.92 -23.04 10.88
C TYR A 144 -6.14 -23.48 10.07
N VAL A 145 -6.86 -22.52 9.46
CA VAL A 145 -8.08 -22.78 8.69
C VAL A 145 -7.82 -23.75 7.52
N ARG A 146 -6.69 -23.62 6.82
CA ARG A 146 -6.33 -24.48 5.67
C ARG A 146 -5.87 -25.90 6.06
N ARG A 147 -5.38 -26.12 7.28
CA ARG A 147 -4.84 -27.42 7.73
C ARG A 147 -5.93 -28.31 8.35
N TRP A 148 -7.07 -27.73 8.71
CA TRP A 148 -8.25 -28.44 9.15
C TRP A 148 -8.83 -29.31 8.02
N PRO A 149 -9.21 -30.60 8.25
CA PRO A 149 -9.32 -31.34 9.51
C PRO A 149 -8.15 -32.31 9.82
N ALA A 150 -7.07 -32.30 9.03
CA ALA A 150 -6.09 -33.41 8.98
C ALA A 150 -4.83 -33.23 9.85
N GLY A 151 -4.65 -32.11 10.55
CA GLY A 151 -3.48 -31.86 11.40
C GLY A 151 -3.84 -31.70 12.87
N GLY A 152 -3.20 -32.48 13.75
CA GLY A 152 -3.42 -32.40 15.21
C GLY A 152 -3.27 -30.99 15.77
N MET A 153 -4.23 -30.59 16.61
CA MET A 153 -4.49 -29.22 17.07
C MET A 153 -3.65 -28.76 18.27
N SER A 154 -2.89 -29.65 18.92
CA SER A 154 -2.28 -29.35 20.22
C SER A 154 -1.08 -28.39 20.13
N GLY A 155 -0.26 -28.49 19.08
CA GLY A 155 0.96 -27.69 18.95
C GLY A 155 0.69 -26.23 18.55
N LEU A 156 -0.27 -26.02 17.64
CA LEU A 156 -0.54 -24.69 17.08
C LEU A 156 -1.32 -23.79 18.06
N ARG A 157 -2.15 -24.38 18.94
CA ARG A 157 -2.86 -23.62 19.99
C ARG A 157 -1.89 -22.95 20.96
N ALA A 158 -0.93 -23.72 21.48
CA ALA A 158 0.11 -23.19 22.37
C ALA A 158 0.96 -22.11 21.68
N GLU A 159 1.18 -22.25 20.37
CA GLU A 159 1.87 -21.26 19.55
C GLU A 159 1.08 -19.95 19.40
N LEU A 160 -0.24 -20.04 19.15
CA LEU A 160 -1.13 -18.88 19.00
C LEU A 160 -1.33 -18.12 20.33
N THR A 161 -1.71 -18.83 21.40
CA THR A 161 -1.96 -18.21 22.71
C THR A 161 -0.68 -17.79 23.44
N GLY A 162 0.48 -18.33 23.04
CA GLY A 162 1.78 -17.94 23.59
C GLY A 162 2.38 -16.69 22.94
N ARG A 163 1.89 -16.28 21.77
CA ARG A 163 2.44 -15.15 21.00
C ARG A 163 1.51 -13.94 20.90
N TRP A 164 0.19 -14.12 21.04
CA TRP A 164 -0.80 -13.05 20.84
C TRP A 164 -1.87 -13.06 21.94
N SER A 165 -2.38 -11.88 22.30
CA SER A 165 -3.46 -11.75 23.27
C SER A 165 -4.79 -12.27 22.70
N ALA A 166 -5.72 -12.64 23.58
CA ALA A 166 -7.06 -13.09 23.18
C ALA A 166 -7.80 -12.03 22.35
N GLU A 167 -7.68 -10.75 22.73
CA GLU A 167 -8.27 -9.62 22.00
C GLU A 167 -7.69 -9.48 20.59
N GLN A 168 -6.36 -9.59 20.43
CA GLN A 168 -5.70 -9.53 19.13
C GLN A 168 -6.15 -10.66 18.21
N LEU A 169 -6.20 -11.90 18.73
CA LEU A 169 -6.67 -13.05 17.98
C LEU A 169 -8.16 -12.91 17.58
N SER A 170 -9.00 -12.46 18.50
CA SER A 170 -10.44 -12.24 18.28
C SER A 170 -10.72 -11.18 17.21
N GLN A 171 -10.00 -10.04 17.27
CA GLN A 171 -10.15 -8.97 16.29
C GLN A 171 -9.70 -9.41 14.89
N SER A 172 -8.53 -10.04 14.77
CA SER A 172 -8.03 -10.56 13.49
C SER A 172 -8.92 -11.66 12.91
N LEU A 173 -9.54 -12.50 13.75
CA LEU A 173 -10.49 -13.52 13.33
C LEU A 173 -11.80 -12.94 12.79
N SER A 174 -12.32 -11.92 13.46
CA SER A 174 -13.53 -11.22 13.00
C SER A 174 -13.29 -10.55 11.65
N ASP A 175 -12.12 -9.93 11.45
CA ASP A 175 -11.73 -9.31 10.18
C ASP A 175 -11.56 -10.35 9.06
N LEU A 176 -10.92 -11.49 9.35
CA LEU A 176 -10.76 -12.60 8.41
C LEU A 176 -12.10 -13.17 7.95
N ARG A 177 -13.05 -13.36 8.87
CA ARG A 177 -14.40 -13.86 8.56
C ARG A 177 -15.13 -12.95 7.57
N GLY A 178 -14.92 -11.63 7.66
CA GLY A 178 -15.53 -10.66 6.74
C GLY A 178 -14.95 -10.68 5.32
N ARG A 179 -13.73 -11.22 5.13
CA ARG A 179 -12.99 -11.18 3.86
C ARG A 179 -12.99 -12.50 3.08
N ILE A 180 -13.12 -13.64 3.75
CA ILE A 180 -13.04 -14.95 3.10
C ILE A 180 -14.41 -15.29 2.43
N PRO A 181 -14.44 -15.64 1.13
CA PRO A 181 -15.67 -16.07 0.45
C PRO A 181 -16.24 -17.36 1.08
N PRO A 182 -17.55 -17.63 0.99
CA PRO A 182 -18.20 -18.71 1.72
C PRO A 182 -17.82 -20.10 1.19
N GLY A 183 -16.67 -20.61 1.62
CA GLY A 183 -16.36 -22.03 1.66
C GLY A 183 -16.87 -22.63 2.97
N GLU A 184 -17.65 -23.71 2.88
CA GLU A 184 -18.31 -24.37 4.03
C GLU A 184 -17.29 -24.86 5.07
N GLN A 185 -16.07 -25.21 4.62
CA GLN A 185 -15.01 -25.76 5.47
C GLN A 185 -14.25 -24.65 6.22
N GLU A 186 -13.93 -23.54 5.56
CA GLU A 186 -13.22 -22.41 6.14
C GLU A 186 -14.07 -21.69 7.18
N GLN A 187 -15.37 -21.52 6.92
CA GLN A 187 -16.31 -20.91 7.86
C GLN A 187 -16.55 -21.77 9.11
N THR A 188 -16.58 -23.10 8.96
CA THR A 188 -16.72 -24.03 10.08
C THR A 188 -15.48 -24.00 10.99
N GLY A 189 -14.28 -23.95 10.39
CA GLY A 189 -13.01 -23.85 11.13
C GLY A 189 -12.88 -22.55 11.93
N LEU A 190 -13.29 -21.41 11.33
CA LEU A 190 -13.31 -20.11 11.99
C LEU A 190 -14.31 -20.05 13.16
N SER A 191 -15.51 -20.61 12.96
CA SER A 191 -16.58 -20.58 13.96
C SER A 191 -16.19 -21.36 15.23
N ARG A 192 -15.54 -22.52 15.08
CA ARG A 192 -15.05 -23.29 16.23
C ARG A 192 -13.88 -22.62 16.94
N LEU A 193 -12.95 -22.00 16.20
CA LEU A 193 -11.83 -21.29 16.83
C LEU A 193 -12.32 -20.10 17.67
N MET A 194 -13.35 -19.37 17.20
CA MET A 194 -14.01 -18.33 17.99
C MET A 194 -14.70 -18.90 19.24
N GLU A 195 -15.40 -20.03 19.13
CA GLU A 195 -16.05 -20.70 20.27
C GLU A 195 -15.02 -21.19 21.31
N GLU A 196 -13.85 -21.64 20.88
CA GLU A 196 -12.78 -22.09 21.78
C GLU A 196 -12.04 -20.93 22.47
N LEU A 197 -11.85 -19.81 21.76
CA LEU A 197 -11.22 -18.61 22.34
C LEU A 197 -12.16 -17.91 23.33
N SER A 198 -13.46 -17.84 23.02
CA SER A 198 -14.48 -17.23 23.91
C SER A 198 -14.70 -18.00 25.21
N ARG A 199 -14.59 -19.34 25.22
CA ARG A 199 -14.61 -20.15 26.46
C ARG A 199 -13.48 -19.81 27.45
N SER A 200 -12.45 -19.08 27.02
CA SER A 200 -11.34 -18.65 27.90
C SER A 200 -11.51 -17.23 28.46
N GLU A 201 -12.40 -16.42 27.89
CA GLU A 201 -12.68 -15.06 28.37
C GLU A 201 -13.48 -15.06 29.69
N GLU A 202 -14.24 -16.13 29.97
CA GLU A 202 -15.04 -16.28 31.20
C GLU A 202 -14.21 -16.47 32.48
N ALA A 203 -12.89 -16.69 32.37
CA ALA A 203 -12.00 -16.90 33.52
C ALA A 203 -11.25 -15.64 33.98
N ASN A 204 -11.40 -14.50 33.30
CA ASN A 204 -10.60 -13.32 33.62
C ASN A 204 -11.35 -12.00 33.35
N ALA A 205 -12.50 -11.83 34.03
CA ALA A 205 -13.27 -10.60 33.95
C ALA A 205 -13.63 -10.11 35.36
N ASP A 206 -12.71 -9.38 36.01
CA ASP A 206 -13.09 -8.40 37.02
C ASP A 206 -12.02 -7.30 37.14
N ARG A 207 -12.35 -6.11 36.62
CA ARG A 207 -12.32 -4.81 37.34
C ARG A 207 -12.35 -3.65 36.35
N SER A 208 -13.43 -2.89 36.41
CA SER A 208 -13.55 -1.53 35.87
C SER A 208 -13.08 -0.52 36.92
N GLU A 209 -12.27 0.46 36.53
CA GLU A 209 -12.16 1.74 37.25
C GLU A 209 -12.17 2.90 36.25
N ASP A 210 -13.11 3.82 36.46
CA ASP A 210 -13.34 5.03 35.68
C ASP A 210 -12.19 6.04 35.86
N SER A 211 -11.38 6.17 34.82
CA SER A 211 -10.64 7.39 34.46
C SER A 211 -10.18 7.25 33.01
N PRO A 212 -10.39 8.27 32.12
CA PRO A 212 -9.96 8.18 30.71
C PRO A 212 -8.44 8.11 30.55
N TRP A 213 -7.69 8.39 31.62
CA TRP A 213 -6.24 8.29 31.67
C TRP A 213 -5.82 7.54 32.93
N SER A 214 -4.97 6.53 32.76
CA SER A 214 -4.30 5.87 33.87
C SER A 214 -2.80 5.88 33.63
N LEU A 215 -2.03 6.10 34.70
CA LEU A 215 -0.58 5.91 34.65
C LEU A 215 -0.33 4.39 34.54
N HIS A 216 0.58 3.96 33.66
CA HIS A 216 0.97 2.56 33.57
C HIS A 216 1.57 2.09 34.92
N ARG A 217 0.84 1.24 35.66
CA ARG A 217 1.24 0.77 37.00
C ARG A 217 1.91 -0.61 37.01
N GLY A 218 2.01 -1.28 35.86
CA GLY A 218 2.72 -2.56 35.73
C GLY A 218 4.23 -2.39 35.74
N ALA A 219 4.98 -3.50 35.83
CA ALA A 219 6.43 -3.49 35.64
C ALA A 219 6.76 -2.99 34.23
N TRP A 220 7.24 -1.75 34.11
CA TRP A 220 7.58 -1.13 32.83
C TRP A 220 8.86 -1.75 32.25
N THR A 221 8.77 -2.29 31.04
CA THR A 221 9.93 -2.71 30.23
C THR A 221 10.11 -1.74 29.08
N ALA A 222 11.33 -1.25 28.84
CA ALA A 222 11.61 -0.38 27.71
C ALA A 222 11.38 -1.15 26.39
N ARG A 223 10.42 -0.67 25.58
CA ARG A 223 10.13 -1.15 24.23
C ARG A 223 10.37 -0.04 23.21
N PRO A 224 10.72 -0.36 21.96
CA PRO A 224 10.73 0.60 20.86
C PRO A 224 9.40 1.35 20.73
N ILE A 225 9.47 2.62 20.36
CA ILE A 225 8.27 3.44 20.14
C ILE A 225 7.47 2.83 18.98
N GLY A 226 6.19 2.52 19.23
CA GLY A 226 5.28 1.92 18.25
C GLY A 226 5.03 0.43 18.46
N GLU A 227 5.80 -0.23 19.32
CA GLU A 227 5.48 -1.57 19.84
C GLU A 227 4.66 -1.41 21.12
N VAL A 228 3.47 -2.01 21.16
CA VAL A 228 2.57 -2.00 22.34
C VAL A 228 2.69 -3.35 23.05
#